data_AF-A0A8J8GJU6-F1
#
_entry.id   AF-A0A8J8GJU6-F1
#
_cell.length_a   1.000
_cell.length_b   1.000
_cell.length_c   1.000
_cell.angle_alpha   90.00
_cell.angle_beta   90.00
_cell.angle_gamma   90.00
#
_symmetry.space_group_name_H-M   'P 1'
#
loop_
_entity.id
_entity.type
_entity.pdbx_description
1 polymer ?
#
loop_
_entity_poly.entity_id
_entity_poly.type
_entity_poly.pdbx_seq_one_letter_code
_entity_poly.pdbx_strand_id
1 'polypeptide(L)'
;MSSPDVQQPLSTIQCDACQSAVGGQQTVSFLLLEGLTIPLLGCDDHLEQFSSVCELSSDDTAEIVHYRPAGGLSCPSCRLAPYSTSHPLIRVRDGAIVPIACPEHQSEIVQRFQTGLRTKQQLTSDLVTHVDP
;
A
#
# COMPACT_ATOMS: atom_id res chain seq x y z
N MET A 1 -26.40 12.18 17.12
CA MET A 1 -25.17 11.49 17.59
C MET A 1 -24.25 11.43 16.40
N SER A 2 -23.18 12.23 16.41
CA SER A 2 -22.32 12.46 15.25
C SER A 2 -21.27 11.35 15.13
N SER A 3 -21.23 10.68 13.99
CA SER A 3 -20.11 9.81 13.61
C SER A 3 -18.88 10.68 13.30
N PRO A 4 -17.66 10.33 13.78
CA PRO A 4 -16.46 10.95 13.27
C PRO A 4 -16.18 10.32 11.90
N ASP A 5 -16.40 11.10 10.84
CA ASP A 5 -15.89 10.78 9.51
C ASP A 5 -14.36 10.84 9.60
N VAL A 6 -13.70 9.69 9.68
CA VAL A 6 -12.23 9.59 9.69
C VAL A 6 -11.74 9.74 8.26
N GLN A 7 -11.99 10.90 7.67
CA GLN A 7 -11.16 11.42 6.59
C GLN A 7 -9.90 11.96 7.26
N GLN A 8 -8.89 11.11 7.46
CA GLN A 8 -7.57 11.59 7.84
C GLN A 8 -7.11 12.57 6.74
N PRO A 9 -6.90 13.86 7.07
CA PRO A 9 -6.65 14.84 6.04
C PRO A 9 -5.30 14.57 5.38
N LEU A 10 -5.23 14.77 4.06
CA LEU A 10 -4.02 14.72 3.23
C LEU A 10 -2.85 15.52 3.84
N SER A 11 -3.15 16.50 4.70
CA SER A 11 -2.19 17.29 5.48
C SER A 11 -1.34 16.50 6.48
N THR A 12 -1.57 15.19 6.63
CA THR A 12 -0.76 14.30 7.48
C THR A 12 0.38 13.58 6.74
N ILE A 13 0.36 13.61 5.41
CA ILE A 13 1.42 13.09 4.56
C ILE A 13 2.56 14.12 4.56
N GLN A 14 3.80 13.76 4.88
CA GLN A 14 4.92 14.72 4.88
C GLN A 14 5.65 14.77 3.53
N CYS A 15 5.51 13.73 2.72
CA CYS A 15 6.03 13.68 1.37
C CYS A 15 5.11 14.44 0.39
N ASP A 16 5.61 15.53 -0.18
CA ASP A 16 4.88 16.36 -1.16
C ASP A 16 4.46 15.55 -2.40
N ALA A 17 5.32 14.63 -2.88
CA ALA A 17 5.00 13.78 -4.03
C ALA A 17 3.81 12.85 -3.74
N CYS A 18 3.72 12.28 -2.53
CA CYS A 18 2.56 11.50 -2.11
C CYS A 18 1.31 12.37 -1.97
N GLN A 19 1.41 13.59 -1.44
CA GLN A 19 0.27 14.51 -1.37
C GLN A 19 -0.30 14.79 -2.76
N SER A 20 0.56 15.10 -3.73
CA SER A 20 0.15 15.33 -5.12
C SER A 20 -0.43 14.08 -5.77
N ALA A 21 0.17 12.90 -5.52
CA ALA A 21 -0.28 11.65 -6.10
C ALA A 21 -1.68 11.26 -5.62
N VAL A 22 -1.92 11.32 -4.32
CA VAL A 22 -3.23 11.00 -3.72
C VAL A 22 -4.26 12.09 -4.04
N GLY A 23 -3.83 13.34 -4.22
CA GLY A 23 -4.65 14.47 -4.65
C GLY A 23 -5.12 14.42 -6.12
N GLY A 24 -4.77 13.37 -6.87
CA GLY A 24 -5.30 13.11 -8.21
C GLY A 24 -4.46 13.64 -9.37
N GLN A 25 -3.21 14.07 -9.12
CA GLN A 25 -2.34 14.62 -10.16
C GLN A 25 -1.40 13.59 -10.82
N GLN A 26 -1.37 12.33 -10.34
CA GLN A 26 -0.41 11.31 -10.80
C GLN A 26 -1.05 10.10 -11.48
N THR A 27 -0.23 9.42 -12.27
CA THR A 27 -0.51 8.11 -12.89
C THR A 27 -0.70 7.01 -11.83
N VAL A 28 -1.65 6.11 -12.09
CA VAL A 28 -1.93 4.95 -11.24
C VAL A 28 -0.88 3.87 -11.47
N SER A 29 -0.23 3.42 -10.40
CA SER A 29 0.66 2.25 -10.40
C SER A 29 -0.12 0.99 -10.01
N PHE A 30 0.43 -0.19 -10.26
CA PHE A 30 -0.22 -1.46 -9.93
C PHE A 30 0.72 -2.33 -9.10
N LEU A 31 0.22 -2.84 -7.98
CA LEU A 31 0.86 -3.90 -7.21
C LEU A 31 0.42 -5.26 -7.76
N LEU A 32 1.41 -6.10 -8.06
CA LEU A 32 1.24 -7.52 -8.36
C LEU A 32 1.66 -8.31 -7.12
N LEU A 33 0.74 -9.12 -6.57
CA LEU A 33 0.99 -9.87 -5.35
C LEU A 33 0.08 -11.10 -5.28
N GLU A 34 0.65 -12.31 -5.30
CA GLU A 34 -0.10 -13.58 -5.17
C GLU A 34 -1.29 -13.68 -6.15
N GLY A 35 -1.08 -13.29 -7.41
CA GLY A 35 -2.14 -13.28 -8.43
C GLY A 35 -3.16 -12.15 -8.31
N LEU A 36 -3.01 -11.26 -7.32
CA LEU A 36 -3.75 -10.00 -7.23
C LEU A 36 -3.08 -8.93 -8.07
N THR A 37 -3.90 -8.11 -8.71
CA THR A 37 -3.47 -6.88 -9.38
C THR A 37 -4.26 -5.74 -8.77
N ILE A 38 -3.55 -4.81 -8.13
CA ILE A 38 -4.19 -3.81 -7.27
C ILE A 38 -3.68 -2.42 -7.67
N PRO A 39 -4.56 -1.50 -8.13
CA PRO A 39 -4.16 -0.14 -8.42
C PRO A 39 -3.80 0.59 -7.12
N LEU A 40 -2.67 1.29 -7.13
CA LEU A 40 -2.16 2.09 -6.03
C LEU A 40 -1.95 3.55 -6.46
N LEU A 41 -2.26 4.47 -5.56
CA LEU A 41 -1.81 5.87 -5.64
C LEU A 41 -0.70 6.08 -4.62
N GLY A 42 0.37 6.75 -5.02
CA GLY A 42 1.55 7.06 -4.20
C GLY A 42 2.68 7.56 -5.09
N CYS A 43 3.77 8.05 -4.50
CA CYS A 43 5.00 8.27 -5.25
C CYS A 43 5.81 6.97 -5.36
N ASP A 44 6.68 6.89 -6.36
CA ASP A 44 7.45 5.68 -6.66
C ASP A 44 8.27 5.20 -5.46
N ASP A 45 8.96 6.12 -4.76
CA ASP A 45 9.77 5.79 -3.57
C ASP A 45 8.96 5.07 -2.47
N HIS A 46 7.74 5.54 -2.19
CA HIS A 46 6.90 4.94 -1.14
C HIS A 46 6.15 3.70 -1.65
N LEU A 47 5.90 3.59 -2.95
CA LEU A 47 5.37 2.38 -3.57
C LEU A 47 6.40 1.24 -3.53
N GLU A 48 7.67 1.49 -3.86
CA GLU A 48 8.77 0.52 -3.77
C GLU A 48 9.02 0.08 -2.32
N GLN A 49 8.99 1.02 -1.38
CA GLN A 49 9.10 0.69 0.04
C GLN A 49 7.93 -0.17 0.52
N PHE A 50 6.73 0.14 0.03
CA PHE A 50 5.53 -0.62 0.35
C PHE A 50 5.64 -2.06 -0.15
N SER A 51 5.99 -2.27 -1.42
CA SER A 51 6.15 -3.61 -2.00
C SER A 51 7.24 -4.41 -1.28
N SER A 52 8.40 -3.79 -1.03
CA SER A 52 9.51 -4.41 -0.29
C SER A 52 9.10 -4.90 1.10
N VAL A 53 8.16 -4.21 1.76
CA VAL A 53 7.64 -4.64 3.06
C VAL A 53 6.61 -5.75 2.90
N CYS A 54 5.71 -5.66 1.92
CA CYS A 54 4.74 -6.72 1.64
C CYS A 54 5.40 -8.05 1.28
N GLU A 55 6.54 -8.02 0.58
CA GLU A 55 7.33 -9.21 0.23
C GLU A 55 7.81 -9.98 1.48
N LEU A 56 8.06 -9.29 2.61
CA LEU A 56 8.43 -9.94 3.88
C LEU A 56 7.28 -10.72 4.55
N SER A 57 6.09 -10.71 3.96
CA SER A 57 4.89 -11.38 4.47
C SER A 57 4.28 -12.38 3.49
N SER A 58 4.95 -12.61 2.36
CA SER A 58 4.49 -13.49 1.29
C SER A 58 5.62 -14.42 0.86
N ASP A 59 5.27 -15.60 0.35
CA ASP A 59 6.20 -16.50 -0.33
C ASP A 59 6.37 -16.13 -1.82
N ASP A 60 5.57 -15.16 -2.32
CA ASP A 60 5.58 -14.67 -3.70
C ASP A 60 6.14 -13.24 -3.77
N THR A 61 6.56 -12.83 -4.96
CA THR A 61 7.14 -11.50 -5.20
C THR A 61 6.06 -10.42 -5.14
N ALA A 62 6.34 -9.33 -4.44
CA ALA A 62 5.53 -8.10 -4.47
C ALA A 62 6.15 -7.11 -5.46
N GLU A 63 5.54 -6.95 -6.64
CA GLU A 63 6.07 -6.10 -7.72
C GLU A 63 5.21 -4.87 -7.95
N ILE A 64 5.84 -3.71 -8.17
CA ILE A 64 5.17 -2.48 -8.63
C ILE A 64 5.41 -2.30 -10.12
N VAL A 65 4.34 -2.10 -10.88
CA VAL A 65 4.39 -1.78 -12.31
C VAL A 65 3.65 -0.49 -12.61
N HIS A 66 4.20 0.33 -13.51
CA HIS A 66 3.62 1.63 -13.91
C HIS A 66 2.79 1.56 -15.20
N TYR A 67 2.52 0.34 -15.68
CA TYR A 67 1.64 0.08 -16.81
C TYR A 67 0.45 -0.75 -16.36
N ARG A 68 -0.66 -0.66 -17.11
CA ARG A 68 -1.83 -1.51 -16.85
C ARG A 68 -1.51 -2.96 -17.24
N PRO A 69 -1.56 -3.92 -16.30
CA PRO A 69 -1.29 -5.32 -16.63
C PRO A 69 -2.32 -5.89 -17.62
N ALA A 70 -1.89 -6.78 -18.52
CA ALA A 70 -2.73 -7.34 -19.59
C ALA A 70 -3.97 -8.12 -19.06
N GLY A 71 -3.90 -8.68 -17.84
CA GLY A 71 -5.03 -9.32 -17.17
C GLY A 71 -6.02 -8.36 -16.49
N GLY A 72 -5.64 -7.08 -16.34
CA GLY A 72 -6.42 -6.08 -15.64
C GLY A 72 -6.76 -6.49 -14.19
N LEU A 73 -7.85 -5.95 -13.67
CA LEU A 73 -8.36 -6.31 -12.35
C LEU A 73 -9.22 -7.57 -12.45
N SER A 74 -8.67 -8.71 -12.05
CA SER A 74 -9.37 -10.01 -12.10
C SER A 74 -10.61 -10.03 -11.19
N CYS A 75 -10.53 -9.42 -10.01
CA CYS A 75 -11.66 -9.34 -9.07
C CYS A 75 -12.77 -8.39 -9.58
N PRO A 76 -14.03 -8.87 -9.77
CA PRO A 76 -15.14 -8.03 -10.19
C PRO A 76 -15.43 -6.86 -9.24
N SER A 77 -15.32 -7.10 -7.93
CA SER A 77 -15.51 -6.06 -6.92
C SER A 77 -14.40 -4.99 -6.98
N CYS A 78 -13.15 -5.37 -7.24
CA CYS A 78 -12.07 -4.40 -7.44
C CYS A 78 -12.26 -3.54 -8.69
N ARG A 79 -12.94 -4.03 -9.73
CA ARG A 79 -13.30 -3.20 -10.90
C ARG A 79 -14.25 -2.05 -10.54
N LEU A 80 -15.03 -2.22 -9.48
CA LEU A 80 -15.95 -1.21 -8.97
C LEU A 80 -15.33 -0.32 -7.87
N ALA A 81 -14.15 -0.70 -7.36
CA ALA A 81 -13.47 0.02 -6.28
C ALA A 81 -13.24 1.52 -6.57
N PRO A 82 -12.89 1.96 -7.80
CA PRO A 82 -12.73 3.40 -8.07
C PRO A 82 -13.98 4.25 -7.80
N TYR A 83 -15.16 3.64 -7.73
CA TYR A 83 -16.42 4.32 -7.43
C TYR A 83 -16.79 4.27 -5.94
N SER A 84 -15.98 3.62 -5.10
CA SER A 84 -16.21 3.58 -3.65
C SER A 84 -15.74 4.86 -2.98
N THR A 85 -16.42 5.27 -1.91
CA THR A 85 -16.11 6.53 -1.19
C THR A 85 -15.05 6.39 -0.12
N SER A 86 -14.59 5.17 0.18
CA SER A 86 -13.62 4.89 1.24
C SER A 86 -12.47 4.04 0.72
N HIS A 87 -11.31 4.68 0.56
CA HIS A 87 -10.04 3.99 0.37
C HIS A 87 -9.14 4.25 1.58
N PRO A 88 -8.51 3.21 2.16
CA PRO A 88 -7.65 3.39 3.32
C PRO A 88 -6.39 4.14 2.89
N LEU A 89 -5.98 5.11 3.70
CA LEU A 89 -4.68 5.73 3.57
C LEU A 89 -3.66 4.92 4.38
N ILE A 90 -2.74 4.24 3.70
CA ILE A 90 -1.69 3.44 4.35
C ILE A 90 -0.44 4.31 4.44
N ARG A 91 0.04 4.56 5.67
CA ARG A 91 1.29 5.31 5.87
C ARG A 91 2.50 4.44 5.60
N VAL A 92 3.44 4.98 4.84
CA VAL A 92 4.73 4.35 4.54
C VAL A 92 5.80 5.36 4.89
N ARG A 93 6.39 5.23 6.08
CA ARG A 93 7.30 6.23 6.67
C ARG A 93 6.67 7.63 6.70
N ASP A 94 7.25 8.58 5.98
CA ASP A 94 6.84 9.98 5.82
C ASP A 94 5.84 10.19 4.65
N GLY A 95 5.64 9.15 3.84
CA GLY A 95 4.68 9.14 2.74
C GLY A 95 3.44 8.31 3.02
N ALA A 96 2.63 8.14 1.98
CA ALA A 96 1.42 7.34 2.03
C ALA A 96 1.09 6.74 0.67
N ILE A 97 0.38 5.61 0.72
CA ILE A 97 -0.23 5.00 -0.44
C ILE A 97 -1.74 4.82 -0.23
N VAL A 98 -2.49 4.74 -1.33
CA VAL A 98 -3.93 4.46 -1.32
C VAL A 98 -4.22 3.31 -2.29
N PRO A 99 -4.59 2.12 -1.78
CA PRO A 99 -5.02 1.01 -2.63
C PRO A 99 -6.47 1.17 -3.08
N ILE A 100 -6.68 1.16 -4.39
CA ILE A 100 -7.99 1.21 -5.03
C ILE A 100 -8.49 -0.21 -5.24
N ALA A 101 -8.91 -0.86 -4.15
CA ALA A 101 -9.38 -2.24 -4.13
C ALA A 101 -10.76 -2.37 -3.45
N CYS A 102 -11.42 -3.52 -3.58
CA CYS A 102 -12.61 -3.81 -2.77
C CYS A 102 -12.23 -4.00 -1.28
N PRO A 103 -13.17 -3.90 -0.32
CA PRO A 103 -12.87 -3.97 1.11
C PRO A 103 -12.11 -5.23 1.56
N GLU A 104 -12.36 -6.36 0.89
CA GLU A 104 -11.66 -7.62 1.12
C GLU A 104 -10.17 -7.50 0.81
N HIS A 105 -9.83 -7.16 -0.43
CA HIS A 105 -8.43 -6.99 -0.84
C HIS A 105 -7.77 -5.79 -0.14
N GLN A 106 -8.50 -4.73 0.20
CA GLN A 106 -7.96 -3.66 1.04
C GLN A 106 -7.47 -4.21 2.39
N SER A 107 -8.30 -5.02 3.06
CA SER A 107 -7.96 -5.62 4.34
C SER A 107 -6.75 -6.54 4.22
N GLU A 108 -6.71 -7.34 3.15
CA GLU A 108 -5.63 -8.28 2.86
C GLU A 108 -4.28 -7.58 2.65
N ILE A 109 -4.25 -6.52 1.84
CA ILE A 109 -3.05 -5.69 1.62
C ILE A 109 -2.57 -5.05 2.92
N VAL A 110 -3.50 -4.46 3.69
CA VAL A 110 -3.17 -3.83 4.98
C VAL A 110 -2.57 -4.86 5.94
N GLN A 111 -3.16 -6.05 6.02
CA GLN A 111 -2.67 -7.13 6.87
C GLN A 111 -1.28 -7.61 6.45
N ARG A 112 -1.04 -7.77 5.14
CA ARG A 112 0.28 -8.13 4.61
C ARG A 112 1.33 -7.08 4.97
N PHE A 113 1.05 -5.81 4.70
CA PHE A 113 1.98 -4.73 5.04
C PHE A 113 2.29 -4.68 6.55
N GLN A 114 1.28 -4.80 7.41
CA GLN A 114 1.48 -4.84 8.87
C GLN A 114 2.31 -6.05 9.32
N THR A 115 2.08 -7.20 8.71
CA THR A 115 2.85 -8.43 8.96
C THR A 115 4.30 -8.22 8.54
N GLY A 116 4.54 -7.69 7.34
CA GLY A 116 5.86 -7.38 6.83
C GLY A 116 6.62 -6.37 7.70
N LEU A 117 5.93 -5.34 8.23
CA LEU A 117 6.53 -4.42 9.20
C LEU A 117 6.99 -5.12 10.47
N ARG A 118 6.19 -6.07 11.00
CA ARG A 118 6.56 -6.86 12.16
C ARG A 118 7.76 -7.76 11.87
N THR A 119 7.77 -8.44 10.73
CA THR A 119 8.90 -9.27 10.28
C THR A 119 10.17 -8.42 10.18
N LYS A 120 10.09 -7.25 9.53
CA LYS A 120 11.22 -6.31 9.42
C LYS A 120 11.76 -5.88 10.78
N GLN A 121 10.89 -5.57 11.73
CA GLN A 121 11.27 -5.19 13.09
C GLN A 121 11.98 -6.33 13.83
N GLN A 122 11.49 -7.57 13.70
CA GLN A 122 12.13 -8.75 14.27
C GLN A 122 13.53 -8.96 13.69
N LEU A 123 13.66 -8.99 12.36
CA LEU A 123 14.95 -9.12 11.69
C LEU A 123 15.94 -8.02 12.09
N THR A 124 15.48 -6.78 12.20
CA THR A 124 16.33 -5.66 12.63
C THR A 124 16.76 -5.81 14.09
N SER A 125 15.86 -6.26 14.95
CA SER A 125 16.16 -6.46 16.38
C SER A 125 17.16 -7.59 16.58
N ASP A 126 16.99 -8.71 15.88
CA ASP A 126 17.92 -9.85 15.93
C ASP A 126 19.32 -9.43 15.47
N LEU A 127 19.42 -8.66 14.38
CA LEU A 127 20.69 -8.13 13.89
C LEU A 127 21.37 -7.21 14.90
N VAL A 128 20.63 -6.36 15.62
CA VAL A 128 21.20 -5.51 16.67
C VAL A 128 21.71 -6.37 17.84
N THR A 129 20.97 -7.40 18.26
CA THR A 129 21.41 -8.29 19.36
C THR A 129 22.61 -9.17 19.00
N HIS A 130 22.88 -9.41 17.71
CA HIS A 130 24.05 -10.15 17.24
C HIS A 130 25.30 -9.27 16.99
N VAL A 131 25.20 -7.95 17.13
CA VAL A 131 26.29 -6.99 16.89
C VAL A 131 26.93 -6.46 18.19
N ASP A 132 26.53 -6.96 19.37
CA ASP A 132 27.19 -6.67 20.66
C ASP A 132 28.21 -7.78 21.04
N PRO A 133 29.53 -7.52 20.98
CA PRO A 133 30.59 -8.32 21.59
C PRO A 133 30.88 -7.96 23.06
#